data_AF-A0A5A8A1X3-F1
#
_entry.id   AF-A0A5A8A1X3-F1
#
_cell.length_a   1.000
_cell.length_b   1.000
_cell.length_c   1.000
_cell.angle_alpha   90.00
_cell.angle_beta   90.00
_cell.angle_gamma   90.00
#
_symmetry.space_group_name_H-M   'P 1'
#
loop_
_entity.id
_entity.type
_entity.pdbx_description
1 polymer ?
#
loop_
_entity_poly.entity_id
_entity_poly.type
_entity_poly.pdbx_seq_one_letter_code
_entity_poly.pdbx_strand_id
1 'polypeptide(L)' 'MTQVVLTLSISTLLTAPAWAQSKKFPTACSERFVKEWTNHRDAALRDPPKKPCTMQADTGIYVCDQKGCQRPW' A
#
# COMPACT_ATOMS: atom_id res chain seq x y z
N MET A 1 -12.86 -33.30 -53.47
CA MET A 1 -12.81 -33.36 -51.99
C MET A 1 -11.46 -32.82 -51.56
N THR A 2 -11.44 -32.03 -50.48
CA THR A 2 -10.34 -31.85 -49.49
C THR A 2 -9.03 -31.19 -49.97
N GLN A 3 -8.39 -30.25 -49.26
CA GLN A 3 -8.59 -29.71 -47.91
C GLN A 3 -7.75 -28.42 -47.80
N VAL A 4 -8.33 -27.33 -47.29
CA VAL A 4 -7.59 -26.11 -46.93
C VAL A 4 -7.15 -26.27 -45.48
N VAL A 5 -5.84 -26.34 -45.25
CA VAL A 5 -5.25 -26.47 -43.92
C VAL A 5 -5.18 -25.07 -43.29
N LEU A 6 -6.08 -24.77 -42.36
CA LEU A 6 -6.03 -23.56 -41.54
C LEU A 6 -4.97 -23.75 -40.44
N THR A 7 -3.88 -23.00 -40.52
CA THR A 7 -2.91 -22.84 -39.43
C THR A 7 -3.43 -21.79 -38.45
N LEU A 8 -3.96 -22.25 -37.30
CA LEU A 8 -4.31 -21.39 -36.18
C LEU A 8 -3.05 -20.99 -35.41
N SER A 9 -2.59 -19.76 -35.60
CA SER A 9 -1.55 -19.12 -34.80
C SER A 9 -2.10 -18.79 -33.41
N ILE A 10 -1.76 -19.62 -32.42
CA ILE A 10 -2.10 -19.42 -31.02
C ILE A 10 -1.16 -18.36 -30.43
N SER A 11 -1.58 -17.09 -30.49
CA SER A 11 -0.94 -16.00 -29.77
C SER A 11 -1.16 -16.18 -28.26
N THR A 12 -0.20 -16.78 -27.58
CA THR A 12 -0.17 -16.88 -26.13
C THR A 12 0.20 -15.50 -25.56
N LEU A 13 -0.82 -14.70 -25.24
CA LEU A 13 -0.67 -13.49 -24.45
C LEU A 13 -0.22 -13.88 -23.03
N LEU A 14 1.08 -13.74 -22.75
CA LEU A 14 1.62 -13.78 -21.38
C LEU A 14 0.98 -12.64 -20.58
N THR A 15 -0.10 -12.96 -19.88
CA THR A 15 -0.75 -12.04 -18.96
C THR A 15 0.06 -12.07 -17.67
N ALA A 16 0.86 -11.04 -17.41
CA ALA A 16 1.57 -10.92 -16.15
C ALA A 16 0.57 -11.01 -14.97
N PRO A 17 0.89 -11.74 -13.90
CA PRO A 17 -0.03 -11.90 -12.78
C PRO A 17 -0.29 -10.54 -12.13
N ALA A 18 -1.57 -10.25 -11.87
CA ALA A 18 -2.08 -9.00 -11.29
C ALA A 18 -1.54 -8.66 -9.87
N TRP A 19 -0.58 -9.42 -9.36
CA TRP A 19 -0.11 -9.40 -7.98
C TRP A 19 1.12 -8.50 -7.80
N ALA A 20 1.75 -8.09 -8.91
CA ALA A 20 2.85 -7.12 -8.94
C ALA A 20 2.36 -5.66 -8.90
N GLN A 21 1.17 -5.39 -8.37
CA GLN A 21 0.80 -4.02 -8.04
C GLN A 21 1.66 -3.59 -6.86
N SER A 22 2.75 -2.86 -7.14
CA SER A 22 3.51 -2.14 -6.13
C SER A 22 2.53 -1.33 -5.30
N LYS A 23 2.16 -1.83 -4.12
CA LYS A 23 1.41 -1.06 -3.13
C LYS A 23 2.29 0.14 -2.83
N LYS A 24 1.99 1.28 -3.44
CA LYS A 24 2.67 2.54 -3.12
C LYS A 24 2.33 2.84 -1.68
N PHE A 25 3.27 2.53 -0.79
CA PHE A 25 3.14 2.89 0.60
C PHE A 25 3.08 4.42 0.69
N PRO A 26 2.17 4.97 1.51
CA PRO A 26 2.14 6.40 1.80
C PRO A 26 3.51 6.88 2.30
N THR A 27 3.81 8.16 2.08
CA THR A 27 5.04 8.80 2.56
C THR A 27 5.21 8.63 4.07
N ALA A 28 6.45 8.66 4.57
CA ALA A 28 6.70 8.57 6.00
C ALA A 28 5.98 9.71 6.78
N CYS A 29 5.50 9.40 7.98
CA CYS A 29 4.95 10.40 8.90
C CYS A 29 6.03 11.35 9.40
N SER A 30 5.65 12.57 9.78
CA SER A 30 6.60 13.52 10.35
C SER A 30 7.15 13.00 11.69
N GLU A 31 8.42 13.26 11.97
CA GLU A 31 9.06 12.83 13.23
C GLU A 31 8.32 13.34 14.47
N ARG A 32 7.79 14.56 14.40
CA ARG A 32 6.95 15.15 15.45
C ARG A 32 5.73 14.28 15.72
N PHE A 33 4.99 13.90 14.67
CA PHE A 33 3.81 13.07 14.82
C PHE A 33 4.15 11.66 15.32
N VAL A 34 5.24 11.06 14.81
CA VAL A 34 5.69 9.74 15.27
C VAL A 34 6.05 9.77 16.75
N LYS A 35 6.82 10.78 17.19
CA LYS A 35 7.20 10.94 18.59
C LYS A 35 5.97 11.16 19.48
N GLU A 36 5.04 12.01 19.05
CA GLU A 36 3.82 12.28 19.81
C GLU A 36 2.93 11.04 19.87
N TRP A 37 2.75 10.31 18.76
CA TRP A 37 1.93 9.10 18.72
C TRP A 37 2.49 7.98 19.60
N THR A 38 3.81 7.82 19.63
CA THR A 38 4.49 6.80 20.45
C THR A 38 4.38 7.09 21.95
N ASN A 39 4.45 8.37 22.37
CA ASN A 39 4.46 8.74 23.80
C ASN A 39 3.06 9.12 24.32
N HIS A 40 2.25 9.77 23.49
CA HIS A 40 0.97 10.41 23.85
C HIS A 40 -0.04 10.32 22.69
N ARG A 41 -0.65 9.12 22.49
CA ARG A 41 -1.63 8.88 21.40
C ARG A 41 -2.76 9.92 21.35
N ASP A 42 -3.33 10.31 22.49
CA ASP A 42 -4.42 11.30 22.54
C ASP A 42 -3.97 12.71 22.13
N ALA A 43 -2.72 13.08 22.40
CA ALA A 43 -2.16 14.36 21.99
C ALA A 43 -1.89 14.37 20.48
N ALA A 44 -1.41 13.26 19.92
CA ALA A 44 -1.21 13.11 18.48
C ALA A 44 -2.51 13.22 17.67
N LEU A 45 -3.66 12.82 18.24
CA LEU A 45 -4.98 13.00 17.61
C LEU A 45 -5.47 14.46 17.59
N ARG A 46 -4.83 15.38 18.33
CA ARG A 46 -5.17 16.82 18.29
C ARG A 46 -4.59 17.52 17.06
N ASP A 47 -3.49 17.01 16.51
CA ASP A 47 -2.87 17.51 15.28
C ASP A 47 -2.52 16.33 14.35
N PRO A 48 -3.54 15.68 13.77
CA PRO A 48 -3.34 14.49 12.98
C PRO A 48 -2.76 14.81 11.58
N PRO A 49 -2.11 13.84 10.92
CA PRO A 49 -1.54 14.04 9.61
C PRO A 49 -2.64 14.33 8.57
N LYS A 50 -2.44 15.39 7.78
CA LYS A 50 -3.41 15.82 6.74
C LYS A 50 -3.54 14.82 5.59
N LYS A 51 -2.50 14.02 5.35
CA LYS A 51 -2.45 12.97 4.33
C LYS A 51 -2.06 11.65 5.00
N PRO A 52 -2.52 10.50 4.49
CA PRO A 52 -2.07 9.21 4.96
C PRO A 52 -0.54 9.16 4.94
N CYS A 53 0.04 8.70 6.04
CA CYS A 53 1.47 8.54 6.17
C CYS A 53 1.80 7.19 6.80
N THR A 54 3.02 6.71 6.62
CA THR A 54 3.48 5.47 7.25
C THR A 54 4.44 5.78 8.38
N MET A 55 4.30 5.09 9.51
CA MET A 55 5.31 5.09 10.55
C MET A 55 5.78 3.66 10.80
N GLN A 56 7.05 3.51 11.11
CA GLN A 56 7.63 2.25 11.56
C GLN A 56 7.73 2.29 13.08
N ALA A 57 7.09 1.34 13.74
CA ALA A 57 7.20 1.11 15.17
C ALA A 57 7.80 -0.28 15.41
N ASP A 58 8.19 -0.58 16.65
CA ASP A 58 8.77 -1.87 17.01
C ASP A 58 7.82 -3.05 16.70
N THR A 59 6.52 -2.80 16.75
CA THR A 59 5.46 -3.77 16.47
C THR A 59 5.12 -3.93 14.98
N GLY A 60 5.70 -3.11 14.09
CA GLY A 60 5.53 -3.18 12.64
C GLY A 60 5.27 -1.82 11.97
N ILE A 61 4.83 -1.88 10.71
CA ILE A 61 4.45 -0.70 9.93
C ILE A 61 3.01 -0.34 10.24
N TYR A 62 2.77 0.94 10.52
CA TYR A 62 1.44 1.51 10.72
C TYR A 62 1.15 2.54 9.63
N VAL A 63 -0.11 2.57 9.17
CA VAL A 63 -0.64 3.62 8.32
C VAL A 63 -1.43 4.57 9.20
N CYS A 64 -1.02 5.84 9.23
CA CYS A 64 -1.61 6.89 10.03
C CYS A 64 -2.37 7.87 9.15
N ASP A 65 -3.58 8.20 9.55
CA ASP A 65 -4.42 9.21 8.91
C ASP A 65 -5.14 10.07 9.98
N GLN A 66 -6.17 10.81 9.57
CA GLN A 66 -6.96 11.67 10.45
C GLN A 66 -7.69 10.93 11.58
N LYS A 67 -7.92 9.62 11.45
CA LYS A 67 -8.55 8.75 12.44
C LYS A 67 -7.52 8.09 13.38
N GLY A 68 -6.23 8.26 13.10
CA GLY A 68 -5.12 7.68 13.85
C GLY A 68 -4.34 6.64 13.06
N CYS A 69 -3.50 5.87 13.75
CA CYS A 69 -2.65 4.84 13.13
C CYS A 69 -3.24 3.43 13.25
N GLN A 70 -3.32 2.73 12.12
CA GLN A 70 -3.79 1.36 12.01
C GLN A 70 -2.73 0.45 11.40
N ARG A 71 -2.72 -0.83 11.78
CA ARG A 71 -1.90 -1.83 11.10
C ARG A 71 -2.56 -2.19 9.76
N PRO A 72 -1.82 -2.15 8.65
CA PRO A 72 -2.37 -2.44 7.33
C PRO A 72 -2.67 -3.94 7.09
N TRP A 73 -2.31 -4.85 8.02
CA TRP A 73 -2.62 -6.28 8.02
C TRP A 73 -2.33 -6.91 9.39
#